data_AF-A0A840W5T9-F1
#
_entry.id   AF-A0A840W5T9-F1
#
_cell.length_a   1.000
_cell.length_b   1.000
_cell.length_c   1.000
_cell.angle_alpha   90.00
_cell.angle_beta   90.00
_cell.angle_gamma   90.00
#
_symmetry.space_group_name_H-M   'P 1'
#
loop_
_entity.id
_entity.type
_entity.pdbx_description
1 polymer ?
#
loop_
_entity_poly.entity_id
_entity_poly.type
_entity_poly.pdbx_seq_one_letter_code
_entity_poly.pdbx_strand_id
1 'polypeptide(L)'
;MYENNPLCETTSVQTQHEERGYDFLPANLADIPGKFDQEELAQAETVIHLHYSAFLADWWVAEVWQDRDTQKWMAYGYWRPAPDAAALWECFCLTDLERLLIPRTADPALQVGDVSTGTAPRLMVRRDLEWTPAPAHEVVPGVELEERRV
;
A
#
# COMPACT_ATOMS: atom_id res chain seq x y z
N MET A 1 5.71 -18.72 -18.03
CA MET A 1 4.41 -18.50 -18.71
C MET A 1 3.35 -18.54 -17.63
N TYR A 2 3.16 -17.42 -16.92
CA TYR A 2 2.18 -17.32 -15.84
C TYR A 2 0.90 -16.74 -16.46
N GLU A 3 -0.11 -17.60 -16.64
CA GLU A 3 -1.40 -17.22 -17.21
C GLU A 3 -2.18 -16.41 -16.18
N ASN A 4 -2.36 -15.12 -16.45
CA ASN A 4 -3.28 -14.25 -15.73
C ASN A 4 -4.70 -14.84 -15.85
N ASN A 5 -5.22 -15.38 -14.74
CA ASN A 5 -6.59 -15.87 -14.67
C ASN A 5 -7.56 -14.68 -14.54
N PRO A 6 -8.37 -14.36 -15.57
CA PRO A 6 -9.06 -13.07 -15.67
C PRO A 6 -10.36 -12.96 -14.85
N LEU A 7 -10.61 -13.86 -13.89
CA LEU A 7 -11.91 -13.96 -13.20
C LEU A 7 -11.84 -14.04 -11.67
N CYS A 8 -10.69 -13.77 -11.04
CA CYS A 8 -10.62 -13.79 -9.59
C CYS A 8 -11.17 -12.48 -8.98
N GLU A 9 -12.42 -12.58 -8.52
CA GLU A 9 -13.23 -11.58 -7.83
C GLU A 9 -12.42 -10.64 -6.93
N THR A 10 -12.23 -9.41 -7.40
CA THR A 10 -11.81 -8.25 -6.59
C THR A 10 -12.76 -7.99 -5.41
N THR A 11 -13.97 -8.58 -5.42
CA THR A 11 -14.99 -8.48 -4.37
C THR A 11 -14.47 -8.83 -2.97
N SER A 12 -13.52 -9.75 -2.84
CA SER A 12 -13.03 -10.18 -1.51
C SER A 12 -12.18 -9.13 -0.77
N VAL A 13 -11.67 -8.14 -1.51
CA VAL A 13 -10.82 -7.09 -0.96
C VAL A 13 -11.60 -5.84 -0.57
N GLN A 14 -12.80 -5.58 -1.11
CA GLN A 14 -13.44 -4.26 -1.01
C GLN A 14 -14.30 -4.09 0.27
N THR A 15 -13.75 -4.37 1.46
CA THR A 15 -14.55 -4.36 2.71
C THR A 15 -14.94 -2.96 3.19
N GLN A 16 -14.19 -1.93 2.77
CA GLN A 16 -14.38 -0.53 3.16
C GLN A 16 -14.76 0.38 1.96
N HIS A 17 -15.30 -0.18 0.87
CA HIS A 17 -15.64 0.60 -0.34
C HIS A 17 -16.66 1.72 -0.06
N GLU A 18 -17.72 1.44 0.70
CA GLU A 18 -18.77 2.43 1.00
C GLU A 18 -18.21 3.67 1.73
N GLU A 19 -17.25 3.46 2.64
CA GLU A 19 -16.61 4.53 3.41
C GLU A 19 -15.51 5.26 2.61
N ARG A 20 -14.81 4.53 1.72
CA ARG A 20 -13.71 5.07 0.91
C ARG A 20 -14.20 5.81 -0.33
N GLY A 21 -15.32 5.37 -0.92
CA GLY A 21 -15.93 5.93 -2.13
C GLY A 21 -15.27 5.49 -3.44
N TYR A 22 -14.32 4.56 -3.40
CA TYR A 22 -13.63 4.00 -4.57
C TYR A 22 -12.99 2.65 -4.24
N ASP A 23 -12.66 1.90 -5.28
CA ASP A 23 -12.02 0.60 -5.16
C ASP A 23 -10.60 0.71 -4.64
N PHE A 24 -10.30 -0.08 -3.60
CA PHE A 24 -8.98 -0.17 -3.00
C PHE A 24 -7.92 -0.55 -4.02
N LEU A 25 -8.12 -1.66 -4.72
CA LEU A 25 -7.31 -2.05 -5.86
C LEU A 25 -7.74 -1.30 -7.13
N PRO A 26 -6.80 -0.91 -8.00
CA PRO A 26 -7.13 -0.30 -9.28
C PRO A 26 -7.80 -1.30 -10.23
N ALA A 27 -8.55 -0.81 -11.21
CA ALA A 27 -9.18 -1.67 -12.22
C ALA A 27 -8.18 -2.28 -13.21
N ASN A 28 -7.02 -1.64 -13.39
CA ASN A 28 -5.99 -2.01 -14.36
C ASN A 28 -4.81 -2.76 -13.73
N LEU A 29 -5.08 -3.70 -12.82
CA LEU A 29 -4.05 -4.54 -12.18
C LEU A 29 -3.14 -5.27 -13.18
N ALA A 30 -3.64 -5.57 -14.37
CA ALA A 30 -2.86 -6.23 -15.44
C ALA A 30 -1.71 -5.37 -15.99
N ASP A 31 -1.74 -4.05 -15.77
CA ASP A 31 -0.66 -3.15 -16.17
C ASP A 31 0.46 -3.09 -15.12
N ILE A 32 0.24 -3.67 -13.93
CA ILE A 32 1.17 -3.66 -12.82
C ILE A 32 1.98 -4.96 -12.84
N PRO A 33 3.31 -4.90 -12.70
CA PRO A 33 4.17 -6.08 -12.65
C PRO A 33 3.72 -7.09 -11.58
N GLY A 34 3.78 -8.37 -11.95
CA GLY A 34 3.49 -9.49 -11.07
C GLY A 34 4.66 -9.83 -10.16
N LYS A 35 4.51 -10.94 -9.43
CA LYS A 35 5.51 -11.41 -8.47
C LYS A 35 6.86 -11.67 -9.14
N PHE A 36 7.91 -11.00 -8.67
CA PHE A 36 9.29 -11.08 -9.14
C PHE A 36 9.53 -10.49 -10.54
N ASP A 37 8.58 -9.76 -11.12
CA ASP A 37 8.75 -9.19 -12.46
C ASP A 37 9.76 -8.03 -12.50
N GLN A 38 10.13 -7.46 -11.35
CA GLN A 38 11.14 -6.40 -11.23
C GLN A 38 12.40 -6.82 -10.45
N GLU A 39 12.62 -8.12 -10.18
CA GLU A 39 13.70 -8.60 -9.30
C GLU A 39 15.12 -8.30 -9.80
N GLU A 40 15.27 -8.07 -11.11
CA GLU A 40 16.55 -7.73 -11.74
C GLU A 40 16.93 -6.24 -11.57
N LEU A 41 15.97 -5.39 -11.20
CA LEU A 41 16.20 -3.97 -11.00
C LEU A 41 16.81 -3.72 -9.60
N ALA A 42 17.73 -2.76 -9.52
CA ALA A 42 18.10 -2.23 -8.21
C ALA A 42 16.87 -1.59 -7.56
N GLN A 43 16.76 -1.67 -6.24
CA GLN A 43 15.63 -1.12 -5.48
C GLN A 43 15.34 0.35 -5.82
N ALA A 44 16.37 1.16 -6.07
CA ALA A 44 16.23 2.56 -6.47
C ALA A 44 15.62 2.75 -7.87
N GLU A 45 15.81 1.79 -8.76
CA GLU A 45 15.33 1.80 -10.15
C GLU A 45 13.99 1.08 -10.32
N THR A 46 13.56 0.30 -9.33
CA THR A 46 12.24 -0.35 -9.29
C THR A 46 11.14 0.69 -9.49
N VAL A 47 10.23 0.44 -10.44
CA VAL A 47 9.11 1.33 -10.75
C VAL A 47 7.99 1.09 -9.75
N ILE A 48 7.58 2.15 -9.06
CA ILE A 48 6.44 2.18 -8.16
C ILE A 48 5.18 2.50 -8.96
N HIS A 49 4.21 1.58 -8.95
CA HIS A 49 2.96 1.68 -9.70
C HIS A 49 1.79 2.21 -8.88
N LEU A 50 1.78 1.97 -7.56
CA LEU A 50 0.73 2.46 -6.67
C LEU A 50 1.33 3.09 -5.41
N HIS A 51 0.63 4.06 -4.86
CA HIS A 51 0.85 4.57 -3.52
C HIS A 51 -0.41 4.43 -2.68
N TYR A 52 -0.22 3.94 -1.46
CA TYR A 52 -1.24 3.94 -0.42
C TYR A 52 -0.72 4.70 0.78
N SER A 53 -1.61 5.43 1.44
CA SER A 53 -1.27 6.15 2.66
C SER A 53 -2.36 6.02 3.71
N ALA A 54 -1.93 6.12 4.96
CA ALA A 54 -2.77 6.30 6.11
C ALA A 54 -2.08 7.27 7.07
N PHE A 55 -2.68 7.53 8.23
CA PHE A 55 -2.11 8.46 9.20
C PHE A 55 -0.65 8.12 9.54
N LEU A 56 0.27 8.97 9.07
CA LEU A 56 1.72 8.88 9.25
C LEU A 56 2.42 7.68 8.58
N ALA A 57 1.71 6.85 7.82
CA ALA A 57 2.24 5.65 7.19
C ALA A 57 2.01 5.66 5.67
N ASP A 58 3.01 5.17 4.92
CA ASP A 58 3.02 5.15 3.46
C ASP A 58 3.47 3.79 2.94
N TRP A 59 2.82 3.32 1.88
CA TRP A 59 3.17 2.12 1.13
C TRP A 59 3.31 2.48 -0.35
N TRP A 60 4.48 2.23 -0.91
CA TRP A 60 4.78 2.35 -2.34
C TRP A 60 4.89 0.95 -2.93
N VAL A 61 4.03 0.63 -3.88
CA VAL A 61 3.89 -0.73 -4.43
C VAL A 61 4.52 -0.80 -5.82
N ALA A 62 5.46 -1.73 -5.98
CA ALA A 62 6.12 -2.01 -7.25
C ALA A 62 5.46 -3.17 -8.01
N GLU A 63 5.05 -4.20 -7.27
CA GLU A 63 4.48 -5.42 -7.85
C GLU A 63 3.21 -5.82 -7.11
N VAL A 64 2.26 -6.41 -7.84
CA VAL A 64 0.99 -6.91 -7.30
C VAL A 64 0.68 -8.28 -7.90
N TRP A 65 0.33 -9.23 -7.04
CA TRP A 65 -0.14 -10.55 -7.48
C TRP A 65 -1.20 -11.09 -6.53
N GLN A 66 -1.97 -12.04 -7.02
CA GLN A 66 -2.84 -12.83 -6.16
C GLN A 66 -2.11 -14.09 -5.74
N ASP A 67 -1.99 -14.31 -4.44
CA ASP A 67 -1.42 -15.54 -3.90
C ASP A 67 -2.36 -16.72 -4.17
N ARG A 68 -1.83 -17.79 -4.79
CA ARG A 68 -2.65 -18.90 -5.27
C ARG A 68 -3.27 -19.71 -4.13
N ASP A 69 -2.57 -19.82 -3.01
CA ASP A 69 -2.99 -20.70 -1.91
C ASP A 69 -4.01 -20.01 -1.02
N THR A 70 -3.79 -18.72 -0.73
CA THR A 70 -4.64 -17.93 0.17
C THR A 70 -5.70 -17.12 -0.56
N GLN A 71 -5.59 -16.98 -1.90
CA GLN A 71 -6.42 -16.09 -2.73
C GLN A 71 -6.33 -14.61 -2.34
N LYS A 72 -5.39 -14.24 -1.47
CA LYS A 72 -5.17 -12.87 -1.02
C LYS A 72 -4.39 -12.09 -2.07
N TRP A 73 -4.69 -10.80 -2.17
CA TRP A 73 -3.87 -9.87 -2.92
C TRP A 73 -2.63 -9.51 -2.12
N MET A 74 -1.48 -9.65 -2.76
CA MET A 74 -0.16 -9.41 -2.21
C MET A 74 0.52 -8.31 -3.02
N ALA A 75 1.42 -7.60 -2.37
CA ALA A 75 2.27 -6.61 -3.00
C ALA A 75 3.72 -6.80 -2.55
N TYR A 76 4.64 -6.40 -3.42
CA TYR A 76 6.02 -6.12 -3.07
C TYR A 76 6.28 -4.63 -3.27
N GLY A 77 7.01 -4.02 -2.35
CA GLY A 77 7.36 -2.62 -2.44
C GLY A 77 8.00 -2.07 -1.17
N TYR A 78 7.97 -0.76 -1.06
CA TYR A 78 8.53 -0.03 0.06
C TYR A 78 7.45 0.37 1.05
N TRP A 79 7.68 0.16 2.34
CA TRP A 79 6.77 0.58 3.39
C TRP A 79 7.49 1.38 4.46
N ARG A 80 6.85 2.48 4.87
CA ARG A 80 7.25 3.30 6.02
C ARG A 80 6.10 3.38 7.03
N PRO A 81 6.23 2.79 8.23
CA PRO A 81 5.15 2.78 9.24
C PRO A 81 5.00 4.10 10.00
N ALA A 82 6.06 4.91 10.07
CA ALA A 82 6.07 6.23 10.70
C ALA A 82 7.19 7.10 10.10
N PRO A 83 7.13 8.44 10.17
CA PRO A 83 8.12 9.32 9.57
C PRO A 83 9.56 9.09 10.05
N ASP A 84 9.73 8.63 11.28
CA ASP A 84 11.01 8.35 11.95
C ASP A 84 11.39 6.86 11.96
N ALA A 85 10.51 5.99 11.46
CA ALA A 85 10.77 4.56 11.40
C ALA A 85 11.71 4.21 10.23
N ALA A 86 12.53 3.19 10.44
CA ALA A 86 13.23 2.54 9.34
C ALA A 86 12.20 2.02 8.34
N ALA A 87 12.38 2.38 7.08
CA ALA A 87 11.51 1.92 6.00
C ALA A 87 12.17 0.74 5.27
N LEU A 88 11.33 -0.18 4.79
CA LEU A 88 11.74 -1.52 4.40
C LEU A 88 11.15 -1.89 3.03
N TRP A 89 11.96 -2.59 2.23
CA TRP A 89 11.50 -3.30 1.04
C TRP A 89 11.01 -4.68 1.44
N GLU A 90 9.72 -4.93 1.32
CA GLU A 90 9.13 -6.19 1.75
C GLU A 90 7.84 -6.55 1.00
N CYS A 91 7.39 -7.78 1.22
CA CYS A 91 6.10 -8.25 0.75
C CYS A 91 5.04 -8.00 1.82
N PHE A 92 3.89 -7.42 1.45
CA PHE A 92 2.78 -7.20 2.34
C PHE A 92 1.43 -7.57 1.70
N CYS A 93 0.44 -7.89 2.54
CA CYS A 93 -0.87 -8.30 2.07
C CYS A 93 -1.79 -7.08 1.85
N LEU A 94 -2.14 -6.80 0.60
CA LEU A 94 -3.09 -5.74 0.25
C LEU A 94 -4.50 -6.04 0.79
N THR A 95 -4.88 -7.31 0.90
CA THR A 95 -6.18 -7.68 1.51
C THR A 95 -6.24 -7.36 3.00
N ASP A 96 -5.14 -7.52 3.73
CA ASP A 96 -5.10 -7.16 5.15
C ASP A 96 -4.90 -5.64 5.32
N LEU A 97 -4.12 -5.00 4.43
CA LEU A 97 -3.96 -3.55 4.39
C LEU A 97 -5.27 -2.83 4.12
N GLU A 98 -6.11 -3.38 3.23
CA GLU A 98 -7.43 -2.82 2.94
C GLU A 98 -8.30 -2.74 4.17
N ARG A 99 -8.19 -3.71 5.08
CA ARG A 99 -8.96 -3.85 6.34
C ARG A 99 -8.34 -3.08 7.49
N LEU A 100 -7.16 -2.50 7.31
CA LEU A 100 -6.44 -1.81 8.36
C LEU A 100 -7.20 -0.55 8.77
N LEU A 101 -7.53 -0.48 10.06
CA LEU A 101 -8.13 0.68 10.72
C LEU A 101 -7.12 1.15 11.75
N ILE A 102 -6.52 2.31 11.53
CA ILE A 102 -5.61 2.93 12.48
C ILE A 102 -6.45 3.69 13.51
N PRO A 103 -6.41 3.31 14.80
CA PRO A 103 -7.08 4.07 15.83
C PRO A 103 -6.46 5.47 15.88
N ARG A 104 -7.27 6.52 15.74
CA ARG A 104 -6.81 7.85 16.11
C ARG A 104 -6.70 7.88 17.63
N THR A 105 -5.50 7.82 18.17
CA THR A 105 -5.28 8.03 19.60
C THR A 105 -5.77 9.44 19.92
N ALA A 106 -6.93 9.54 20.57
CA ALA A 106 -7.33 10.75 21.24
C ALA A 106 -6.26 11.03 22.30
N ASP A 107 -5.69 12.23 22.27
CA ASP A 107 -4.76 12.68 23.28
C ASP A 107 -5.35 12.40 24.69
N PRO A 108 -4.67 11.62 25.55
CA PRO A 108 -5.19 11.33 26.89
C PRO A 108 -5.36 12.60 27.73
N ALA A 109 -4.74 13.73 27.36
CA ALA A 109 -4.89 15.01 28.05
C ALA A 109 -6.23 15.74 27.76
N LEU A 110 -6.96 15.35 26.71
CA LEU A 110 -8.28 15.91 26.39
C LEU A 110 -9.45 15.16 27.06
N GLN A 111 -9.19 14.16 27.89
CA GLN A 111 -10.23 13.41 28.63
C GLN A 111 -10.66 14.07 29.95
N VAL A 112 -10.71 15.41 29.99
CA VAL A 112 -11.33 16.12 31.12
C VAL A 112 -12.70 16.62 30.66
N GLY A 113 -13.71 15.82 30.96
CA GLY A 113 -15.11 16.24 30.90
C GLY A 113 -15.88 15.70 29.70
N ASP A 114 -16.85 14.85 30.06
CA ASP A 114 -18.07 14.55 29.32
C ASP A 114 -18.03 13.43 28.25
N VAL A 115 -19.07 12.61 28.34
CA VAL A 115 -19.29 11.38 27.58
C VAL A 115 -19.55 11.72 26.13
N SER A 116 -18.53 11.62 25.28
CA SER A 116 -18.74 11.57 23.84
C SER A 116 -18.73 10.11 23.37
N THR A 117 -19.92 9.57 23.14
CA THR A 117 -20.21 8.40 22.29
C THR A 117 -19.92 8.66 20.81
N GLY A 118 -18.87 9.44 20.52
CA GLY A 118 -18.38 9.67 19.16
C GLY A 118 -17.43 8.55 18.80
N THR A 119 -17.81 7.71 17.84
CA THR A 119 -16.90 6.78 17.16
C THR A 119 -15.61 7.53 16.84
N ALA A 120 -14.51 7.18 17.52
CA ALA A 120 -13.21 7.77 17.21
C ALA A 120 -12.98 7.60 15.71
N PRO A 121 -12.64 8.68 14.97
CA PRO A 121 -12.50 8.60 13.52
C PRO A 121 -11.43 7.56 13.21
N ARG A 122 -11.85 6.46 12.59
CA ARG A 122 -10.95 5.38 12.18
C ARG A 122 -10.22 5.84 10.93
N LEU A 123 -8.90 5.90 11.00
CA LEU A 123 -8.09 6.31 9.86
C LEU A 123 -7.85 5.06 9.02
N MET A 124 -8.55 4.96 7.88
CA MET A 124 -8.39 3.87 6.92
C MET A 124 -7.21 4.13 5.98
N VAL A 125 -6.66 3.07 5.42
CA VAL A 125 -5.71 3.17 4.31
C VAL A 125 -6.42 3.58 3.03
N ARG A 126 -5.84 4.54 2.32
CA ARG A 126 -6.35 5.12 1.08
C ARG A 126 -5.34 4.94 -0.04
N ARG A 127 -5.84 4.72 -1.26
CA ARG A 127 -5.01 4.70 -2.47
C ARG A 127 -4.93 6.11 -3.03
N ASP A 128 -3.75 6.55 -3.44
CA ASP A 128 -3.60 7.75 -4.24
C ASP A 128 -4.14 7.49 -5.67
N LEU A 129 -5.19 8.21 -6.04
CA LEU A 129 -5.86 8.06 -7.33
C LEU A 129 -5.19 8.85 -8.45
N GLU A 130 -4.34 9.81 -8.11
CA GLU A 130 -3.60 10.65 -9.06
C GLU A 130 -2.16 10.13 -9.26
N TRP A 131 -1.80 9.03 -8.60
CA TRP A 131 -0.48 8.44 -8.68
C TRP A 131 -0.12 8.04 -10.12
N THR A 132 1.06 8.46 -10.56
CA THR A 132 1.65 8.05 -11.85
C THR A 132 2.87 7.17 -11.61
N PRO A 133 3.01 6.04 -12.33
CA PRO A 133 4.17 5.17 -12.15
C PRO A 133 5.50 5.89 -12.35
N ALA A 134 6.43 5.70 -11.42
CA ALA A 134 7.74 6.35 -11.43
C ALA A 134 8.81 5.49 -10.71
N PRO A 135 10.09 5.63 -11.05
CA PRO A 135 11.18 4.98 -10.34
C PRO A 135 11.20 5.32 -8.84
N ALA A 136 11.55 4.36 -7.99
CA ALA A 136 11.51 4.53 -6.54
C ALA A 136 12.35 5.71 -6.05
N HIS A 137 13.54 5.95 -6.62
CA HIS A 137 14.39 7.07 -6.23
C HIS A 137 13.78 8.46 -6.49
N GLU A 138 12.75 8.57 -7.34
CA GLU A 138 12.09 9.84 -7.61
C GLU A 138 10.96 10.13 -6.63
N VAL A 139 10.35 9.09 -6.04
CA VAL A 139 9.07 9.19 -5.32
C VAL A 139 9.08 8.62 -3.92
N VAL A 140 10.06 7.80 -3.57
CA VAL A 140 10.22 7.19 -2.25
C VAL A 140 11.28 7.96 -1.46
N PRO A 141 10.90 8.63 -0.35
CA PRO A 141 11.86 9.38 0.45
C PRO A 141 12.98 8.49 1.02
N GLY A 142 14.23 8.88 0.79
CA GLY A 142 15.41 8.19 1.31
C GLY A 142 15.90 7.01 0.46
N VAL A 143 15.25 6.74 -0.67
CA VAL A 143 15.77 5.82 -1.70
C VAL A 143 16.58 6.66 -2.69
N GLU A 144 17.87 6.39 -2.79
CA GLU A 144 18.78 7.12 -3.68
C GLU A 144 19.34 6.17 -4.75
N LEU A 145 19.67 6.71 -5.93
CA LEU A 145 20.40 5.96 -6.95
C LEU A 145 21.76 5.58 -6.41
N GLU A 146 22.09 4.29 -6.45
CA GLU A 146 23.46 3.87 -6.18
C GLU A 146 24.37 4.39 -7.30
N GLU A 147 25.27 5.31 -6.97
CA GLU A 147 26.31 5.71 -7.90
C GLU A 147 27.17 4.49 -8.22
N ARG A 148 27.01 3.91 -9.41
CA ARG A 148 27.91 2.88 -9.94
C ARG A 148 29.32 3.46 -9.96
N ARG A 149 30.13 3.12 -8.96
CA ARG A 149 31.58 3.34 -8.99
C ARG A 149 32.14 2.44 -10.09
N VAL A 150 32.50 3.06 -11.22
CA VAL A 150 33.27 2.47 -12.31
C VAL A 150 34.71 2.25 -11.86
#